data_AF-A0AAN7JD11-F1
#
_entry.id   AF-A0AAN7JD11-F1
#
_cell.length_a   1.000
_cell.length_b   1.000
_cell.length_c   1.000
_cell.angle_alpha   90.00
_cell.angle_beta   90.00
_cell.angle_gamma   90.00
#
_symmetry.space_group_name_H-M   'P 1'
#
loop_
_entity.id
_entity.type
_entity.pdbx_description
1 polymer ?
#
loop_
_entity_poly.entity_id
_entity_poly.type
_entity_poly.pdbx_seq_one_letter_code
_entity_poly.pdbx_strand_id
1 'polypeptide(L)'
;MAQIKLHDQRKPLELWKLIGRCTVSCISVLFSQLALSLVPRFFSASPLFIQLILSALVLLVVVGLGRCSKRLLGVSGSASAFVFFSILFLWAVYLAVLRPAVSCLMDIAFNGAITMLIIGLCSIMSSNPGLVTYGSSDELVESSVAEVEAHNRILEPSASVLCHECPTEGSVLGRRVRYCRICKGYIKGFDHHCPAFGNCIGQNNHVLFMVLLVGFLSTEASYVVCSSQFAAKSQIVDRTRLETSLSGNLAISTMLFSIFQLLWQAVFMTWHIYCICFNIRTDEWINWEKYPEFQDVVHSQQELDVSDG
;
A
#
# COMPACT_ATOMS: atom_id res chain seq x y z
N MET A 1 39.72 -18.24 -15.06
CA MET A 1 38.45 -18.95 -15.32
C MET A 1 37.73 -19.42 -14.02
N ALA A 2 37.83 -18.68 -12.91
CA ALA A 2 37.28 -19.09 -11.60
C ALA A 2 36.35 -18.03 -10.94
N GLN A 3 35.76 -17.13 -11.72
CA GLN A 3 34.85 -16.08 -11.23
C GLN A 3 33.39 -16.24 -11.71
N ILE A 4 33.09 -17.25 -12.53
CA ILE A 4 31.74 -17.43 -13.12
C ILE A 4 30.86 -18.38 -12.29
N LYS A 5 31.42 -19.18 -11.38
CA LYS A 5 30.67 -20.23 -10.64
C LYS A 5 30.06 -19.82 -9.30
N LEU A 6 30.38 -18.62 -8.79
CA LEU A 6 29.86 -18.12 -7.50
C LEU A 6 28.59 -17.27 -7.62
N HIS A 7 28.20 -16.87 -8.84
CA HIS A 7 26.99 -16.07 -9.07
C HIS A 7 25.72 -16.93 -9.19
N ASP A 8 25.85 -18.22 -9.51
CA ASP A 8 24.73 -19.13 -9.75
C ASP A 8 24.12 -19.70 -8.45
N GLN A 9 24.92 -19.81 -7.38
CA GLN A 9 24.47 -20.34 -6.08
C GLN A 9 23.67 -19.33 -5.22
N ARG A 10 23.75 -18.02 -5.50
CA ARG A 10 22.98 -16.98 -4.76
C ARG A 10 21.52 -16.87 -5.22
N LYS A 11 21.25 -17.10 -6.50
CA LYS A 11 19.90 -17.01 -7.09
C LYS A 11 18.87 -17.96 -6.47
N PRO A 12 19.16 -19.26 -6.26
CA PRO A 12 18.19 -20.17 -5.66
C PRO A 12 17.88 -19.81 -4.20
N LEU A 13 18.87 -19.41 -3.41
CA LEU A 13 18.65 -19.03 -2.00
C LEU A 13 17.78 -17.79 -1.85
N GLU A 14 17.99 -16.76 -2.69
CA GLU A 14 17.16 -15.55 -2.69
C GLU A 14 15.74 -15.83 -3.20
N LEU A 15 15.59 -16.73 -4.18
CA LEU A 15 14.29 -17.19 -4.64
C LEU A 15 13.52 -17.94 -3.54
N TRP A 16 14.15 -18.86 -2.82
CA TRP A 16 13.52 -19.59 -1.70
C TRP A 16 13.08 -18.65 -0.58
N LYS A 17 13.88 -17.63 -0.24
CA LYS A 17 13.48 -16.59 0.72
C LYS A 17 12.27 -15.81 0.22
N LEU A 18 12.25 -15.41 -1.05
CA LEU A 18 11.12 -14.69 -1.64
C LEU A 18 9.85 -15.55 -1.62
N ILE A 19 9.93 -16.81 -2.04
CA ILE A 19 8.83 -17.78 -1.99
C ILE A 19 8.32 -17.92 -0.55
N GLY A 20 9.21 -18.10 0.43
CA GLY A 20 8.84 -18.19 1.84
C GLY A 20 8.05 -16.96 2.32
N ARG A 21 8.49 -15.75 1.98
CA ARG A 21 7.79 -14.50 2.35
C ARG A 21 6.42 -14.38 1.69
N CYS A 22 6.30 -14.80 0.43
CA CYS A 22 5.03 -14.84 -0.29
C CYS A 22 4.06 -15.87 0.35
N THR A 23 4.55 -17.07 0.67
CA THR A 23 3.76 -18.11 1.33
C THR A 23 3.23 -17.65 2.69
N VAL A 24 4.07 -17.03 3.52
CA VAL A 24 3.64 -16.45 4.81
C VAL A 24 2.53 -15.41 4.62
N SER A 25 2.60 -14.63 3.55
CA SER A 25 1.60 -13.59 3.25
C SER A 25 0.28 -14.19 2.78
N CYS A 26 0.33 -15.20 1.90
CA CYS A 26 -0.84 -15.96 1.46
C CYS A 26 -1.57 -16.61 2.65
N ILE A 27 -0.83 -17.33 3.50
CA ILE A 27 -1.39 -17.95 4.72
C ILE A 27 -2.02 -16.89 5.62
N SER A 28 -1.36 -15.74 5.78
CA SER A 28 -1.89 -14.64 6.59
C SER A 28 -3.22 -14.10 6.06
N VAL A 29 -3.38 -13.98 4.73
CA VAL A 29 -4.64 -13.56 4.10
C VAL A 29 -5.72 -14.61 4.34
N LEU A 30 -5.46 -15.88 4.01
CA LEU A 30 -6.42 -16.97 4.16
C LEU A 30 -6.89 -17.13 5.60
N PHE A 31 -5.95 -17.09 6.56
CA PHE A 31 -6.28 -17.20 7.98
C PHE A 31 -7.13 -16.01 8.47
N SER A 32 -6.81 -14.78 8.04
CA SER A 32 -7.58 -13.59 8.42
C SER A 32 -9.00 -13.65 7.89
N GLN A 33 -9.17 -14.05 6.63
CA GLN A 33 -10.49 -14.17 6.00
C GLN A 33 -11.32 -15.32 6.59
N LEU A 34 -10.68 -16.47 6.86
CA LEU A 34 -11.33 -17.58 7.52
C LEU A 34 -11.79 -17.20 8.94
N ALA A 35 -10.95 -16.52 9.71
CA ALA A 35 -11.32 -16.03 11.04
C ALA A 35 -12.47 -15.02 10.98
N LEU A 36 -12.45 -14.09 10.01
CA LEU A 36 -13.54 -13.14 9.80
C LEU A 36 -14.86 -13.83 9.41
N SER A 37 -14.81 -14.93 8.67
CA SER A 37 -16.01 -15.71 8.30
C SER A 37 -16.77 -16.29 9.50
N LEU A 38 -16.13 -16.38 10.67
CA LEU A 38 -16.78 -16.80 11.91
C LEU A 38 -17.78 -15.75 12.44
N VAL A 39 -17.57 -14.46 12.13
CA VAL A 39 -18.46 -13.38 12.59
C VAL A 39 -19.88 -13.55 12.03
N PRO A 40 -20.10 -13.56 10.70
CA PRO A 40 -21.45 -13.79 10.17
C PRO A 40 -21.95 -15.21 10.48
N ARG A 41 -21.05 -16.20 10.72
CA ARG A 41 -21.46 -17.55 11.08
C ARG A 41 -22.15 -17.63 12.44
N PHE A 42 -21.59 -16.97 13.46
CA PHE A 42 -22.12 -17.03 14.83
C PHE A 42 -23.04 -15.85 15.17
N PHE A 43 -22.94 -14.74 14.44
CA PHE A 43 -23.66 -13.51 14.71
C PHE A 43 -24.47 -13.03 13.50
N SER A 44 -25.01 -13.96 12.70
CA SER A 44 -25.80 -13.66 11.49
C SER A 44 -27.03 -12.79 11.76
N ALA A 45 -27.66 -12.95 12.92
CA ALA A 45 -28.83 -12.17 13.34
C ALA A 45 -28.49 -10.76 13.86
N SER A 46 -27.20 -10.47 14.11
CA SER A 46 -26.77 -9.18 14.64
C SER A 46 -26.80 -8.10 13.55
N PRO A 47 -27.15 -6.84 13.89
CA PRO A 47 -27.04 -5.70 12.97
C PRO A 47 -25.63 -5.55 12.39
N LEU A 48 -25.54 -4.99 11.19
CA LEU A 48 -24.28 -4.79 10.46
C LEU A 48 -23.21 -4.06 11.30
N PHE A 49 -23.61 -3.04 12.08
CA PHE A 49 -22.69 -2.30 12.94
C PHE A 49 -22.06 -3.17 14.03
N ILE A 50 -22.83 -4.08 14.64
CA ILE A 50 -22.29 -5.03 15.63
C ILE A 50 -21.33 -6.00 14.94
N GLN A 51 -21.69 -6.51 13.76
CA GLN A 51 -20.79 -7.38 13.00
C GLN A 51 -19.48 -6.67 12.62
N LEU A 52 -19.53 -5.38 12.25
CA LEU A 52 -18.32 -4.58 12.02
C LEU A 52 -17.46 -4.52 13.29
N ILE A 53 -18.01 -4.16 14.45
CA ILE A 53 -17.24 -4.13 15.70
C ILE A 53 -16.58 -5.48 15.99
N LEU A 54 -17.33 -6.58 15.87
CA LEU A 54 -16.80 -7.92 16.09
C LEU A 54 -15.70 -8.27 15.08
N SER A 55 -15.87 -7.94 13.81
CA SER A 55 -14.86 -8.12 12.76
C SER A 55 -13.59 -7.31 13.05
N ALA A 56 -13.70 -6.08 13.55
CA ALA A 56 -12.54 -5.29 13.97
C ALA A 56 -11.79 -5.98 15.11
N LEU A 57 -12.50 -6.47 16.13
CA LEU A 57 -11.90 -7.21 17.24
C LEU A 57 -11.20 -8.50 16.77
N VAL A 58 -11.85 -9.27 15.89
CA VAL A 58 -11.26 -10.48 15.28
C VAL A 58 -9.99 -10.13 14.51
N LEU A 59 -10.00 -9.08 13.68
CA LEU A 59 -8.83 -8.63 12.95
C LEU A 59 -7.69 -8.21 13.89
N LEU A 60 -7.98 -7.49 14.97
CA LEU A 60 -6.98 -7.10 15.97
C LEU A 60 -6.33 -8.32 16.63
N VAL A 61 -7.14 -9.33 17.01
CA VAL A 61 -6.64 -10.59 17.58
C VAL A 61 -5.79 -11.35 16.56
N VAL A 62 -6.27 -11.51 15.33
CA VAL A 62 -5.55 -12.22 14.25
C VAL A 62 -4.23 -11.52 13.93
N VAL A 63 -4.22 -10.19 13.83
CA VAL A 63 -3.00 -9.42 13.56
C VAL A 63 -2.04 -9.52 14.75
N GLY A 64 -2.53 -9.45 15.98
CA GLY A 64 -1.73 -9.60 17.21
C GLY A 64 -1.06 -10.96 17.30
N LEU A 65 -1.85 -12.03 17.16
CA LEU A 65 -1.37 -13.42 17.14
C LEU A 65 -0.42 -13.65 15.96
N GLY A 66 -0.76 -13.19 14.77
CA GLY A 66 0.08 -13.30 13.58
C GLY A 66 1.44 -12.60 13.73
N ARG A 67 1.48 -11.43 14.38
CA ARG A 67 2.74 -10.75 14.73
C ARG A 67 3.56 -11.55 15.74
N CYS A 68 2.91 -12.10 16.77
CA CYS A 68 3.55 -12.94 17.76
C CYS A 68 4.16 -14.21 17.14
N SER A 69 3.37 -14.95 16.35
CA SER A 69 3.81 -16.17 15.65
C SER A 69 4.94 -15.90 14.67
N LYS A 70 4.88 -14.81 13.89
CA LYS A 70 5.96 -14.41 12.97
C LYS A 70 7.26 -14.12 13.72
N ARG A 71 7.17 -13.43 14.88
CA ARG A 71 8.33 -13.15 15.75
C ARG A 71 8.91 -14.44 16.34
N LEU A 72 8.07 -15.36 16.80
CA LEU A 72 8.51 -16.64 17.38
C LEU A 72 9.19 -17.54 16.35
N LEU A 73 8.65 -17.62 15.14
CA LEU A 73 9.18 -18.45 14.05
C LEU A 73 10.32 -17.79 13.26
N GLY A 74 10.63 -16.52 13.54
CA GLY A 74 11.67 -15.77 12.81
C GLY A 74 11.35 -15.55 11.33
N VAL A 75 10.07 -15.59 10.93
CA VAL A 75 9.64 -15.45 9.53
C VAL A 75 9.06 -14.06 9.27
N SER A 76 9.23 -13.55 8.05
CA SER A 76 8.66 -12.28 7.61
C SER A 76 7.73 -12.47 6.42
N GLY A 77 6.67 -11.65 6.35
CA GLY A 77 5.83 -11.56 5.16
C GLY A 77 6.34 -10.52 4.17
N SER A 78 5.74 -10.49 2.99
CA SER A 78 5.85 -9.39 2.03
C SER A 78 4.52 -8.65 2.01
N ALA A 79 4.53 -7.34 2.26
CA ALA A 79 3.32 -6.54 2.24
C ALA A 79 2.70 -6.48 0.84
N SER A 80 3.50 -6.40 -0.23
CA SER A 80 3.00 -6.47 -1.61
C SER A 80 2.39 -7.81 -1.96
N ALA A 81 2.98 -8.92 -1.47
CA ALA A 81 2.37 -10.24 -1.64
C ALA A 81 1.04 -10.34 -0.88
N PHE A 82 0.94 -9.75 0.32
CA PHE A 82 -0.31 -9.69 1.08
C PHE A 82 -1.41 -8.96 0.31
N VAL A 83 -1.10 -7.81 -0.31
CA VAL A 83 -2.05 -7.08 -1.17
C VAL A 83 -2.46 -7.92 -2.38
N PHE A 84 -1.49 -8.52 -3.09
CA PHE A 84 -1.75 -9.37 -4.24
C PHE A 84 -2.68 -10.55 -3.91
N PHE A 85 -2.38 -11.30 -2.85
CA PHE A 85 -3.23 -12.42 -2.42
C PHE A 85 -4.60 -11.97 -1.89
N SER A 86 -4.71 -10.76 -1.35
CA SER A 86 -6.02 -10.19 -0.96
C SER A 86 -6.89 -9.91 -2.18
N ILE A 87 -6.33 -9.36 -3.27
CA ILE A 87 -7.04 -9.17 -4.54
C ILE A 87 -7.50 -10.52 -5.10
N LEU A 88 -6.60 -11.52 -5.15
CA LEU A 88 -6.93 -12.85 -5.65
C LEU A 88 -8.03 -13.52 -4.81
N PHE A 89 -7.97 -13.37 -3.48
CA PHE A 89 -8.99 -13.91 -2.59
C PHE A 89 -10.35 -13.25 -2.85
N LEU A 90 -10.39 -11.91 -2.90
CA LEU A 90 -11.60 -11.14 -3.19
C LEU A 90 -12.21 -11.54 -4.55
N TRP A 91 -11.37 -11.72 -5.58
CA TRP A 91 -11.79 -12.20 -6.89
C TRP A 91 -12.32 -13.64 -6.85
N ALA A 92 -11.66 -14.53 -6.12
CA ALA A 92 -12.10 -15.92 -5.96
C ALA A 92 -13.47 -16.01 -5.28
N VAL A 93 -13.69 -15.26 -4.19
CA VAL A 93 -15.01 -15.21 -3.51
C VAL A 93 -16.07 -14.62 -4.44
N TYR A 94 -15.73 -13.56 -5.18
CA TYR A 94 -16.64 -12.96 -6.16
C TYR A 94 -17.08 -14.00 -7.22
N LEU A 95 -16.13 -14.68 -7.86
CA LEU A 95 -16.41 -15.67 -8.90
C LEU A 95 -17.21 -16.87 -8.37
N ALA A 96 -16.86 -17.35 -7.17
CA ALA A 96 -17.45 -18.55 -6.59
C ALA A 96 -18.85 -18.31 -6.00
N VAL A 97 -19.12 -17.10 -5.47
CA VAL A 97 -20.32 -16.85 -4.66
C VAL A 97 -21.21 -15.74 -5.24
N LEU A 98 -20.63 -14.58 -5.60
CA LEU A 98 -21.41 -13.40 -5.95
C LEU A 98 -21.82 -13.40 -7.43
N ARG A 99 -20.98 -13.92 -8.32
CA ARG A 99 -21.16 -13.86 -9.78
C ARG A 99 -22.56 -14.27 -10.27
N PRO A 100 -23.20 -15.35 -9.78
CA PRO A 100 -24.54 -15.73 -10.23
C PRO A 100 -25.63 -14.69 -9.91
N ALA A 101 -25.39 -13.83 -8.93
CA ALA A 101 -26.34 -12.81 -8.48
C ALA A 101 -26.14 -11.44 -9.16
N VAL A 102 -25.09 -11.27 -9.96
CA VAL A 102 -24.65 -9.97 -10.51
C VAL A 102 -25.02 -9.85 -12.00
N SER A 103 -25.37 -8.63 -12.44
CA SER A 103 -25.68 -8.36 -13.85
C SER A 103 -24.44 -8.51 -14.76
N CYS A 104 -24.63 -8.84 -16.03
CA CYS A 104 -23.54 -9.00 -17.00
C CYS A 104 -22.61 -7.77 -17.08
N LEU A 105 -23.18 -6.56 -17.09
CA LEU A 105 -22.39 -5.32 -17.13
C LEU A 105 -21.49 -5.17 -15.90
N MET A 106 -22.04 -5.40 -14.70
CA MET A 106 -21.28 -5.35 -13.46
C MET A 106 -20.24 -6.47 -13.38
N ASP A 107 -20.53 -7.66 -13.94
CA ASP A 107 -19.55 -8.75 -14.02
C ASP A 107 -18.35 -8.37 -14.88
N ILE A 108 -18.60 -7.82 -16.07
CA ILE A 108 -17.54 -7.34 -16.97
C ILE A 108 -16.73 -6.23 -16.28
N ALA A 109 -17.41 -5.24 -15.68
CA ALA A 109 -16.77 -4.13 -15.00
C ALA A 109 -15.89 -4.59 -13.82
N PHE A 110 -16.39 -5.50 -12.98
CA PHE A 110 -15.67 -6.00 -11.83
C PHE A 110 -14.44 -6.83 -12.22
N ASN A 111 -14.57 -7.76 -13.18
CA ASN A 111 -13.43 -8.54 -13.67
C ASN A 111 -12.39 -7.66 -14.38
N GLY A 112 -12.85 -6.65 -15.13
CA GLY A 112 -11.99 -5.64 -15.72
C GLY A 112 -11.21 -4.85 -14.66
N ALA A 113 -11.88 -4.41 -13.59
CA ALA A 113 -11.25 -3.70 -12.48
C ALA A 113 -10.19 -4.56 -11.77
N ILE A 114 -10.50 -5.83 -11.49
CA ILE A 114 -9.51 -6.77 -10.91
C ILE A 114 -8.30 -6.96 -11.81
N THR A 115 -8.53 -7.12 -13.12
CA THR A 115 -7.45 -7.30 -14.10
C THR A 115 -6.58 -6.04 -14.17
N MET A 116 -7.20 -4.85 -14.20
CA MET A 116 -6.50 -3.56 -14.11
C MET A 116 -5.67 -3.44 -12.83
N LEU A 117 -6.18 -3.87 -11.68
CA LEU A 117 -5.43 -3.86 -10.42
C LEU A 117 -4.24 -4.82 -10.43
N ILE A 118 -4.40 -6.03 -10.97
CA ILE A 118 -3.30 -7.00 -11.07
C ILE A 118 -2.21 -6.47 -11.99
N ILE A 119 -2.57 -5.96 -13.17
CA ILE A 119 -1.63 -5.37 -14.13
C ILE A 119 -0.93 -4.17 -13.48
N GLY A 120 -1.70 -3.24 -12.90
CA GLY A 120 -1.15 -2.04 -12.28
C GLY A 120 -0.24 -2.36 -11.09
N LEU A 121 -0.56 -3.36 -10.27
CA LEU A 121 0.29 -3.81 -9.17
C LEU A 121 1.63 -4.37 -9.67
N CYS A 122 1.60 -5.22 -10.70
CA CYS A 122 2.83 -5.68 -11.36
C CYS A 122 3.61 -4.51 -11.97
N SER A 123 2.93 -3.58 -12.64
CA SER A 123 3.56 -2.41 -13.25
C SER A 123 4.23 -1.51 -12.21
N ILE A 124 3.57 -1.18 -11.11
CA ILE A 124 4.12 -0.27 -10.09
C ILE A 124 5.30 -0.91 -9.34
N MET A 125 5.26 -2.23 -9.11
CA MET A 125 6.37 -2.99 -8.51
C MET A 125 7.65 -2.93 -9.36
N SER A 126 7.51 -2.87 -10.69
CA SER A 126 8.65 -2.83 -11.61
C SER A 126 8.94 -1.43 -12.18
N SER A 127 8.12 -0.43 -11.86
CA SER A 127 8.28 0.92 -12.37
C SER A 127 9.53 1.60 -11.81
N ASN A 128 10.23 2.36 -12.63
CA ASN A 128 11.27 3.27 -12.15
C ASN A 128 10.60 4.44 -11.41
N PRO A 129 10.82 4.62 -10.10
CA PRO A 129 10.20 5.70 -9.32
C PRO A 129 10.80 7.09 -9.61
N GLY A 130 11.89 7.15 -10.38
CA GLY A 130 12.72 8.34 -10.57
C GLY A 130 14.13 8.16 -9.98
N LEU A 131 14.71 6.97 -10.10
CA LEU A 131 16.06 6.67 -9.59
C LEU A 131 17.11 7.55 -10.28
N VAL A 132 17.93 8.23 -9.49
CA VAL A 132 19.05 9.06 -9.97
C VAL A 132 20.30 8.19 -10.11
N THR A 133 20.81 8.04 -11.33
CA THR A 133 22.09 7.38 -11.60
C THR A 133 23.18 8.43 -11.70
N TYR A 134 24.14 8.42 -10.77
CA TYR A 134 25.37 9.22 -10.92
C TYR A 134 26.25 8.53 -11.96
N GLY A 135 26.65 9.26 -12.99
CA GLY A 135 27.65 8.80 -13.96
C GLY A 135 28.99 8.55 -13.27
N SER A 136 29.72 7.54 -13.72
CA SER A 136 31.00 7.10 -13.16
C SER A 136 32.03 8.24 -13.07
N SER A 137 32.24 8.77 -11.87
CA SER A 137 33.48 9.41 -11.44
C SER A 137 33.90 8.72 -10.14
N ASP A 138 34.49 7.54 -10.30
CA ASP A 138 34.63 6.45 -9.34
C ASP A 138 35.80 6.63 -8.33
N GLU A 139 36.25 7.86 -8.04
CA GLU A 139 37.43 8.07 -7.16
C GLU A 139 37.19 8.93 -5.91
N LEU A 140 36.01 9.50 -5.70
CA LEU A 140 35.71 10.32 -4.51
C LEU A 140 34.72 9.67 -3.52
N VAL A 141 34.13 8.53 -3.89
CA VAL A 141 32.97 7.97 -3.19
C VAL A 141 33.36 7.24 -1.89
N GLU A 142 34.53 6.59 -1.84
CA GLU A 142 34.90 5.78 -0.67
C GLU A 142 35.28 6.62 0.56
N SER A 143 35.76 7.86 0.35
CA SER A 143 35.97 8.84 1.43
C SER A 143 34.64 9.40 1.96
N SER A 144 33.70 9.72 1.06
CA SER A 144 32.42 10.36 1.42
C SER A 144 31.42 9.42 2.10
N VAL A 145 31.42 8.12 1.76
CA VAL A 145 30.50 7.14 2.38
C VAL A 145 30.89 6.84 3.82
N ALA A 146 32.21 6.79 4.12
CA ALA A 146 32.72 6.63 5.48
C ALA A 146 32.50 7.90 6.34
N GLU A 147 32.60 9.09 5.75
CA GLU A 147 32.33 10.35 6.44
C GLU A 147 30.84 10.56 6.77
N VAL A 148 29.94 10.17 5.86
CA VAL A 148 28.47 10.28 6.07
C VAL A 148 27.97 9.27 7.13
N GLU A 149 28.60 8.10 7.24
CA GLU A 149 28.25 7.12 8.29
C GLU A 149 28.74 7.55 9.69
N ALA A 150 29.85 8.31 9.78
CA ALA A 150 30.39 8.81 11.03
C ALA A 150 29.66 10.07 11.57
N HIS A 151 29.12 10.93 10.69
CA HIS A 151 28.47 12.18 11.10
C HIS A 151 26.97 12.05 11.47
N ASN A 152 26.34 10.90 11.21
CA ASN A 152 24.92 10.67 11.44
C ASN A 152 24.48 10.49 12.91
N ARG A 153 25.31 10.88 13.89
CA ARG A 153 24.89 10.95 15.30
C ARG A 153 24.59 12.36 15.80
N ILE A 154 25.07 13.41 15.14
CA ILE A 154 24.77 14.80 15.51
C ILE A 154 24.90 15.62 14.21
N LEU A 155 23.79 16.19 13.72
CA LEU A 155 23.72 17.06 12.53
C LEU A 155 23.73 16.32 11.17
N GLU A 156 22.55 15.91 10.68
CA GLU A 156 22.41 15.59 9.25
C GLU A 156 22.54 16.89 8.45
N PRO A 157 23.47 16.98 7.48
CA PRO A 157 23.77 18.23 6.82
C PRO A 157 22.56 18.66 5.99
N SER A 158 22.21 19.93 6.16
CA SER A 158 21.32 20.69 5.29
C SER A 158 21.50 20.26 3.84
N ALA A 159 20.38 20.13 3.12
CA ALA A 159 20.28 19.73 1.72
C ALA A 159 20.97 20.69 0.71
N SER A 160 22.05 21.34 1.11
CA SER A 160 22.86 22.28 0.33
C SER A 160 24.25 21.73 -0.05
N VAL A 161 24.66 20.55 0.43
CA VAL A 161 26.00 20.01 0.15
C VAL A 161 25.92 18.64 -0.51
N LEU A 162 25.40 18.58 -1.74
CA LEU A 162 25.96 17.78 -2.87
C LEU A 162 25.07 17.91 -4.12
N CYS A 163 24.82 19.15 -4.57
CA CYS A 163 24.38 19.47 -5.93
C CYS A 163 25.01 20.82 -6.32
N HIS A 164 26.32 20.95 -6.08
CA HIS A 164 27.07 21.96 -6.83
C HIS A 164 27.20 21.41 -8.26
N GLU A 165 26.72 22.19 -9.22
CA GLU A 165 26.70 21.90 -10.66
C GLU A 165 25.46 21.16 -11.21
N CYS A 166 24.29 21.78 -11.03
CA CYS A 166 23.29 21.80 -12.10
C CYS A 166 23.08 23.25 -12.55
N PRO A 167 23.69 23.69 -13.67
CA PRO A 167 23.45 25.01 -14.21
C PRO A 167 22.19 24.97 -15.09
N THR A 168 21.02 25.26 -14.50
CA THR A 168 19.88 25.91 -15.16
C THR A 168 18.78 26.20 -14.13
N GLU A 169 18.72 27.47 -13.74
CA GLU A 169 17.50 28.27 -13.53
C GLU A 169 16.35 27.69 -12.67
N GLY A 170 16.25 28.20 -11.44
CA GLY A 170 15.02 28.91 -11.04
C GLY A 170 13.74 28.13 -10.77
N SER A 171 13.77 26.87 -10.35
CA SER A 171 12.54 26.24 -9.83
C SER A 171 12.77 25.30 -8.64
N VAL A 172 11.91 25.46 -7.63
CA VAL A 172 11.71 24.61 -6.44
C VAL A 172 11.66 23.09 -6.78
N LEU A 173 11.40 22.75 -8.05
CA LEU A 173 11.39 21.38 -8.59
C LEU A 173 12.74 20.64 -8.55
N GLY A 174 13.86 21.35 -8.51
CA GLY A 174 15.20 20.74 -8.43
C GLY A 174 15.52 20.11 -7.06
N ARG A 175 14.76 20.43 -6.01
CA ARG A 175 15.08 20.12 -4.61
C ARG A 175 14.46 18.82 -4.08
N ARG A 176 13.58 18.14 -4.84
CA ARG A 176 12.81 16.97 -4.35
C ARG A 176 13.52 15.63 -4.54
N VAL A 177 14.81 15.54 -4.26
CA VAL A 177 15.56 14.27 -4.31
C VAL A 177 15.85 13.79 -2.90
N ARG A 178 15.49 12.53 -2.59
CA ARG A 178 15.73 11.92 -1.27
C ARG A 178 16.32 10.52 -1.40
N TYR A 179 17.21 10.16 -0.48
CA TYR A 179 17.75 8.81 -0.38
C TYR A 179 16.78 7.88 0.35
N CYS A 180 16.32 6.83 -0.32
CA CYS A 180 15.55 5.78 0.33
C CYS A 180 16.48 4.68 0.84
N ARG A 181 16.57 4.51 2.17
CA ARG A 181 17.39 3.46 2.80
C ARG A 181 16.97 2.03 2.44
N ILE A 182 15.68 1.83 2.13
CA ILE A 182 15.13 0.51 1.78
C ILE A 182 15.50 0.15 0.33
N CYS A 183 15.29 1.07 -0.62
CA CYS A 183 15.65 0.88 -2.02
C CYS A 183 17.13 1.14 -2.31
N LYS A 184 17.87 1.70 -1.35
CA LYS A 184 19.29 2.07 -1.44
C LYS A 184 19.60 2.96 -2.64
N GLY A 185 18.81 4.00 -2.84
CA GLY A 185 18.98 4.90 -3.98
C GLY A 185 18.30 6.26 -3.79
N TYR A 186 18.80 7.25 -4.53
CA TYR A 186 18.22 8.59 -4.59
C TYR A 186 17.03 8.60 -5.55
N ILE A 187 15.89 9.08 -5.08
CA ILE A 187 14.64 9.10 -5.83
C ILE A 187 14.22 10.55 -6.07
N LYS A 188 13.99 10.91 -7.34
CA LYS A 188 13.47 12.20 -7.76
C LYS A 188 11.96 12.29 -7.51
N GLY A 189 11.53 13.42 -6.96
CA GLY A 189 10.16 13.65 -6.52
C GLY A 189 9.71 12.64 -5.46
N PHE A 190 10.61 12.22 -4.57
CA PHE A 190 10.31 11.22 -3.55
C PHE A 190 9.09 11.62 -2.72
N ASP A 191 8.09 10.75 -2.67
CA ASP A 191 6.91 10.91 -1.83
C ASP A 191 6.99 10.01 -0.60
N HIS A 192 7.15 8.71 -0.81
CA HIS A 192 7.39 7.74 0.26
C HIS A 192 7.89 6.40 -0.32
N HIS A 193 8.42 5.53 0.55
CA HIS A 193 8.56 4.11 0.22
C HIS A 193 7.27 3.39 0.61
N CYS A 194 6.63 2.68 -0.33
CA CYS A 194 5.36 2.00 -0.09
C CYS A 194 5.57 0.48 0.03
N PRO A 195 5.48 -0.12 1.24
CA PRO A 195 5.63 -1.57 1.39
C PRO A 195 4.54 -2.36 0.65
N ALA A 196 3.32 -1.81 0.55
CA ALA A 196 2.19 -2.41 -0.17
C ALA A 196 2.47 -2.57 -1.68
N PHE A 197 3.26 -1.67 -2.26
CA PHE A 197 3.71 -1.77 -3.65
C PHE A 197 5.14 -2.29 -3.78
N GLY A 198 5.85 -2.53 -2.67
CA GLY A 198 7.23 -3.00 -2.67
C GLY A 198 8.20 -2.07 -3.40
N ASN A 199 7.85 -0.80 -3.59
CA ASN A 199 8.61 0.17 -4.38
C ASN A 199 8.47 1.58 -3.79
N CYS A 200 9.38 2.48 -4.15
CA CYS A 200 9.21 3.90 -3.88
C CYS A 200 8.11 4.50 -4.77
N ILE A 201 7.40 5.48 -4.22
CA ILE A 201 6.54 6.37 -4.98
C ILE A 201 7.31 7.67 -5.17
N GLY A 202 7.55 8.03 -6.42
CA GLY A 202 8.30 9.21 -6.81
C GLY A 202 7.72 9.84 -8.07
N GLN A 203 8.45 10.77 -8.67
CA GLN A 203 7.95 11.58 -9.78
C GLN A 203 7.41 10.75 -10.94
N ASN A 204 8.07 9.65 -11.30
CA ASN A 204 7.79 8.91 -12.53
C ASN A 204 6.64 7.91 -12.40
N ASN A 205 6.25 7.51 -11.18
CA ASN A 205 5.18 6.53 -10.94
C ASN A 205 4.05 7.05 -10.04
N HIS A 206 4.08 8.32 -9.63
CA HIS A 206 3.04 8.93 -8.79
C HIS A 206 1.64 8.88 -9.43
N VAL A 207 1.53 9.08 -10.75
CA VAL A 207 0.23 8.99 -11.44
C VAL A 207 -0.33 7.56 -11.40
N LEU A 208 0.52 6.55 -11.64
CA LEU A 208 0.13 5.15 -11.54
C LEU A 208 -0.31 4.80 -10.11
N PHE A 209 0.39 5.31 -9.11
CA PHE A 209 0.00 5.18 -7.70
C PHE A 209 -1.41 5.72 -7.44
N MET A 210 -1.74 6.92 -7.93
CA MET A 210 -3.07 7.51 -7.76
C MET A 210 -4.16 6.71 -8.50
N VAL A 211 -3.88 6.26 -9.73
CA VAL A 211 -4.83 5.42 -10.51
C VAL A 211 -5.10 4.11 -9.79
N LEU A 212 -4.07 3.48 -9.23
CA LEU A 212 -4.23 2.27 -8.42
C LEU A 212 -5.07 2.52 -7.17
N LEU A 213 -4.85 3.61 -6.46
CA LEU A 213 -5.62 3.94 -5.25
C LEU A 213 -7.13 4.12 -5.56
N VAL A 214 -7.45 4.81 -6.65
CA VAL A 214 -8.83 4.92 -7.15
C VAL A 214 -9.37 3.55 -7.58
N GLY A 215 -8.56 2.73 -8.23
CA GLY A 215 -8.91 1.37 -8.64
C GLY A 215 -9.25 0.46 -7.45
N PHE A 216 -8.46 0.52 -6.37
CA PHE A 216 -8.71 -0.24 -5.14
C PHE A 216 -10.02 0.21 -4.50
N LEU A 217 -10.22 1.51 -4.30
CA LEU A 217 -11.47 2.06 -3.77
C LEU A 217 -12.69 1.63 -4.61
N SER A 218 -12.60 1.74 -5.93
CA SER A 218 -13.69 1.41 -6.84
C SER A 218 -14.02 -0.09 -6.82
N THR A 219 -12.99 -0.95 -6.75
CA THR A 219 -13.14 -2.41 -6.71
C THR A 219 -13.77 -2.88 -5.39
N GLU A 220 -13.28 -2.36 -4.26
CA GLU A 220 -13.83 -2.68 -2.93
C GLU A 220 -15.28 -2.18 -2.79
N ALA A 221 -15.58 -0.97 -3.26
CA ALA A 221 -16.95 -0.44 -3.27
C ALA A 221 -17.87 -1.30 -4.14
N SER A 222 -17.40 -1.70 -5.33
CA SER A 222 -18.15 -2.59 -6.22
C SER A 222 -18.40 -3.95 -5.56
N TYR A 223 -17.42 -4.50 -4.85
CA TYR A 223 -17.59 -5.75 -4.10
C TYR A 223 -18.67 -5.61 -3.02
N VAL A 224 -18.65 -4.52 -2.24
CA VAL A 224 -19.65 -4.25 -1.20
C VAL A 224 -21.06 -4.16 -1.80
N VAL A 225 -21.22 -3.49 -2.94
CA VAL A 225 -22.50 -3.41 -3.67
C VAL A 225 -22.96 -4.80 -4.11
N CYS A 226 -22.09 -5.57 -4.78
CA CYS A 226 -22.42 -6.92 -5.24
C CYS A 226 -22.77 -7.87 -4.08
N SER A 227 -22.03 -7.82 -2.97
CA SER A 227 -22.29 -8.64 -1.78
C SER A 227 -23.60 -8.24 -1.09
N SER A 228 -23.91 -6.94 -1.03
CA SER A 228 -25.20 -6.45 -0.49
C SER A 228 -26.38 -6.91 -1.34
N GLN A 229 -26.25 -6.87 -2.68
CA GLN A 229 -27.27 -7.39 -3.59
C GLN A 229 -27.44 -8.90 -3.45
N PHE A 230 -26.34 -9.64 -3.30
CA PHE A 230 -26.36 -11.07 -3.02
C PHE A 230 -27.08 -11.37 -1.72
N ALA A 231 -26.76 -10.66 -0.63
CA ALA A 231 -27.40 -10.83 0.68
C ALA A 231 -28.91 -10.52 0.64
N ALA A 232 -29.32 -9.47 -0.08
CA ALA A 232 -30.74 -9.14 -0.25
C ALA A 232 -31.49 -10.24 -1.03
N LYS A 233 -30.89 -10.76 -2.12
CA LYS A 233 -31.48 -11.85 -2.90
C LYS A 233 -31.51 -13.17 -2.14
N SER A 234 -30.45 -13.48 -1.39
CA SER A 234 -30.38 -14.72 -0.61
C SER A 234 -31.41 -14.70 0.52
N GLN A 235 -31.66 -13.59 1.20
CA GLN A 235 -32.75 -13.51 2.18
C GLN A 235 -34.15 -13.75 1.57
N ILE A 236 -34.35 -13.35 0.31
CA ILE A 236 -35.61 -13.63 -0.42
C ILE A 236 -35.72 -15.12 -0.76
N VAL A 237 -34.62 -15.75 -1.17
CA VAL A 237 -34.56 -17.16 -1.62
C VAL A 237 -34.46 -18.16 -0.45
N ASP A 238 -33.80 -17.80 0.65
CA ASP A 238 -33.58 -18.62 1.86
C ASP A 238 -34.86 -18.79 2.70
N ARG A 239 -35.94 -18.07 2.36
CA ARG A 239 -37.30 -18.44 2.78
C ARG A 239 -37.72 -19.81 2.21
N THR A 240 -36.93 -20.41 1.29
CA THR A 240 -37.25 -21.67 0.60
C THR A 240 -36.15 -22.74 0.53
N ARG A 241 -34.87 -22.55 0.96
CA ARG A 241 -33.84 -23.62 0.89
C ARG A 241 -32.66 -23.51 1.87
N LEU A 242 -32.46 -24.56 2.68
CA LEU A 242 -31.50 -24.75 3.78
C LEU A 242 -29.98 -24.81 3.45
N GLU A 243 -29.52 -24.47 2.24
CA GLU A 243 -28.11 -24.71 1.85
C GLU A 243 -27.32 -23.45 1.45
N THR A 244 -26.90 -22.62 2.42
CA THR A 244 -25.85 -21.60 2.15
C THR A 244 -25.05 -21.09 3.36
N SER A 245 -24.59 -21.93 4.31
CA SER A 245 -23.86 -21.36 5.47
C SER A 245 -22.42 -20.89 5.15
N LEU A 246 -21.57 -21.68 4.49
CA LEU A 246 -20.14 -21.33 4.38
C LEU A 246 -19.85 -20.26 3.32
N SER A 247 -20.40 -20.40 2.11
CA SER A 247 -20.20 -19.45 1.01
C SER A 247 -20.83 -18.08 1.31
N GLY A 248 -22.01 -18.07 1.91
CA GLY A 248 -22.66 -16.84 2.39
C GLY A 248 -21.85 -16.13 3.47
N ASN A 249 -21.34 -16.88 4.46
CA ASN A 249 -20.45 -16.33 5.49
C ASN A 249 -19.17 -15.75 4.88
N LEU A 250 -18.61 -16.39 3.85
CA LEU A 250 -17.43 -15.89 3.17
C LEU A 250 -17.70 -14.58 2.40
N ALA A 251 -18.83 -14.49 1.69
CA ALA A 251 -19.24 -13.28 0.99
C ALA A 251 -19.51 -12.10 1.96
N ILE A 252 -20.20 -12.35 3.07
CA ILE A 252 -20.51 -11.32 4.07
C ILE A 252 -19.23 -10.90 4.82
N SER A 253 -18.39 -11.84 5.24
CA SER A 253 -17.14 -11.50 5.93
C SER A 253 -16.14 -10.75 5.04
N THR A 254 -16.05 -11.13 3.77
CA THR A 254 -15.24 -10.37 2.79
C THR A 254 -15.81 -8.97 2.59
N MET A 255 -17.14 -8.80 2.56
CA MET A 255 -17.77 -7.47 2.52
C MET A 255 -17.43 -6.62 3.75
N LEU A 256 -17.46 -7.20 4.96
CA LEU A 256 -17.05 -6.51 6.19
C LEU A 256 -15.58 -6.09 6.12
N PHE A 257 -14.70 -6.95 5.60
CA PHE A 257 -13.30 -6.60 5.35
C PHE A 257 -13.17 -5.46 4.33
N SER A 258 -13.89 -5.52 3.21
CA SER A 258 -13.92 -4.46 2.19
C SER A 258 -14.40 -3.12 2.75
N ILE A 259 -15.37 -3.11 3.66
CA ILE A 259 -15.80 -1.87 4.35
C ILE A 259 -14.64 -1.27 5.15
N PHE A 260 -13.91 -2.07 5.93
CA PHE A 260 -12.72 -1.56 6.62
C PHE A 260 -11.67 -1.03 5.65
N GLN A 261 -11.44 -1.74 4.54
CA GLN A 261 -10.53 -1.29 3.49
C GLN A 261 -10.93 0.07 2.93
N LEU A 262 -12.21 0.27 2.60
CA LEU A 262 -12.73 1.54 2.12
C LEU A 262 -12.55 2.67 3.13
N LEU A 263 -12.83 2.43 4.42
CA LEU A 263 -12.76 3.46 5.45
C LEU A 263 -11.35 4.07 5.57
N TRP A 264 -10.31 3.23 5.69
CA TRP A 264 -8.95 3.76 5.82
C TRP A 264 -8.39 4.26 4.48
N GLN A 265 -8.72 3.61 3.36
CA GLN A 265 -8.26 4.04 2.04
C GLN A 265 -8.88 5.37 1.62
N ALA A 266 -10.13 5.67 2.00
CA ALA A 266 -10.74 6.96 1.71
C ALA A 266 -10.03 8.10 2.43
N VAL A 267 -9.63 7.89 3.69
CA VAL A 267 -8.81 8.85 4.45
C VAL A 267 -7.44 9.01 3.77
N PHE A 268 -6.80 7.91 3.39
CA PHE A 268 -5.50 7.94 2.70
C PHE A 268 -5.57 8.61 1.32
N MET A 269 -6.63 8.41 0.56
CA MET A 269 -6.87 9.09 -0.72
C MET A 269 -7.09 10.58 -0.51
N THR A 270 -7.89 10.96 0.49
CA THR A 270 -8.13 12.37 0.83
C THR A 270 -6.82 13.06 1.19
N TRP A 271 -5.96 12.39 1.95
CA TRP A 271 -4.60 12.87 2.24
C TRP A 271 -3.79 13.12 0.96
N HIS A 272 -3.73 12.17 0.03
CA HIS A 272 -2.98 12.36 -1.21
C HIS A 272 -3.59 13.41 -2.13
N ILE A 273 -4.92 13.55 -2.17
CA ILE A 273 -5.59 14.65 -2.89
C ILE A 273 -5.18 15.99 -2.29
N TYR A 274 -5.21 16.13 -0.96
CA TYR A 274 -4.73 17.33 -0.27
C TYR A 274 -3.28 17.64 -0.67
N CYS A 275 -2.39 16.64 -0.62
CA CYS A 275 -1.00 16.81 -1.06
C CYS A 275 -0.87 17.31 -2.50
N ILE A 276 -1.65 16.76 -3.44
CA ILE A 276 -1.67 17.20 -4.84
C ILE A 276 -2.17 18.64 -4.96
N CYS A 277 -3.26 19.00 -4.28
CA CYS A 277 -3.87 20.33 -4.32
C CYS A 277 -2.90 21.42 -3.85
N PHE A 278 -2.11 21.14 -2.82
CA PHE A 278 -1.11 22.06 -2.28
C PHE A 278 0.28 21.86 -2.90
N ASN A 279 0.42 20.96 -3.89
CA ASN A 279 1.70 20.59 -4.50
C ASN A 279 2.77 20.25 -3.45
N ILE A 280 2.39 19.56 -2.37
CA ILE A 280 3.30 19.05 -1.34
C ILE A 280 3.46 17.53 -1.48
N ARG A 281 4.61 17.00 -1.10
CA ARG A 281 4.83 15.55 -0.97
C ARG A 281 4.60 15.10 0.47
N THR A 282 4.26 13.83 0.65
CA THR A 282 4.08 13.23 1.97
C THR A 282 5.36 13.34 2.81
N ASP A 283 6.53 13.10 2.20
CA ASP A 283 7.85 13.32 2.84
C ASP A 283 8.05 14.77 3.30
N GLU A 284 7.65 15.72 2.46
CA GLU A 284 7.78 17.15 2.74
C GLU A 284 6.92 17.57 3.92
N TRP A 285 5.67 17.11 3.97
CA TRP A 285 4.78 17.37 5.09
C TRP A 285 5.27 16.76 6.41
N ILE A 286 5.73 15.50 6.39
CA ILE A 286 6.21 14.82 7.60
C ILE A 286 7.47 15.49 8.14
N ASN A 287 8.34 15.97 7.24
CA ASN A 287 9.60 16.62 7.59
C ASN A 287 9.52 18.15 7.46
N TRP A 288 8.34 18.77 7.62
CA TRP A 288 8.10 20.18 7.30
C TRP A 288 9.08 21.15 8.00
N GLU A 289 9.51 20.82 9.22
CA GLU A 289 10.51 21.59 9.98
C GLU A 289 11.85 21.76 9.26
N LYS A 290 12.16 20.86 8.31
CA LYS A 290 13.41 20.89 7.53
C LYS A 290 13.32 21.74 6.27
N TYR A 291 12.16 22.32 5.97
CA TYR A 291 11.89 23.08 4.75
C TYR A 291 11.49 24.52 5.12
N PRO A 292 12.42 25.50 4.99
CA PRO A 292 12.17 26.91 5.31
C PRO A 292 10.95 27.49 4.58
N GLU A 293 10.69 27.03 3.35
CA GLU A 293 9.54 27.42 2.54
C GLU A 293 8.17 27.17 3.18
N PHE A 294 8.06 26.20 4.12
CA PHE A 294 6.84 26.00 4.89
C PHE A 294 6.78 26.85 6.16
N GLN A 295 7.91 27.38 6.62
CA GLN A 295 8.00 28.25 7.80
C GLN A 295 7.67 29.70 7.45
N ASP A 296 8.10 30.17 6.29
CA ASP A 296 7.83 31.53 5.81
C ASP A 296 6.33 31.79 5.62
N VAL A 297 5.55 30.78 5.21
CA VAL A 297 4.09 30.86 5.07
C VAL A 297 3.40 31.02 6.43
N VAL A 298 3.87 30.29 7.45
CA VAL A 298 3.33 30.37 8.83
C VAL A 298 3.61 31.75 9.43
N HIS A 299 4.84 32.27 9.27
CA HIS A 299 5.18 33.60 9.76
C HIS A 299 4.38 34.71 9.06
N SER A 300 4.15 34.59 7.76
CA SER A 300 3.35 35.56 6.99
C SER A 300 1.88 35.57 7.43
N GLN A 301 1.29 34.40 7.74
CA GLN A 301 -0.08 34.32 8.28
C GLN A 301 -0.18 34.90 9.70
N GLN A 302 0.85 34.72 10.52
CA GLN A 302 0.88 35.21 11.90
C GLN A 302 1.04 36.74 11.98
N GLU A 303 1.74 37.36 11.02
CA GLU A 303 1.82 38.82 10.92
C GLU A 303 0.52 39.46 10.41
N LEU A 304 -0.21 38.77 9.52
CA LEU A 304 -1.52 39.22 9.04
C LEU A 304 -2.58 39.17 10.15
N ASP A 305 -2.61 38.11 10.97
CA ASP A 305 -3.55 38.01 12.10
C ASP A 305 -3.25 39.04 13.22
N VAL A 306 -2.01 39.53 13.33
CA VAL A 306 -1.63 40.57 14.31
C VAL A 306 -1.93 41.99 13.81
N SER A 307 -2.07 42.18 12.50
CA SER A 307 -2.35 43.50 11.90
C SER A 307 -3.84 43.81 11.72
N ASP A 308 -4.71 42.80 11.83
CA ASP A 308 -6.18 42.94 11.78
C ASP A 308 -6.87 42.93 13.17
N GLY A 309 -6.10 42.92 14.28
CA GLY A 309 -6.60 42.98 15.67
C GLY A 309 -6.30 44.30 16.37
#